data_AF-A0A7S6UH77-F1
#
_entry.id   AF-A0A7S6UH77-F1
#
_cell.length_a   1.000
_cell.length_b   1.000
_cell.length_c   1.000
_cell.angle_alpha   90.00
_cell.angle_beta   90.00
_cell.angle_gamma   90.00
#
_symmetry.space_group_name_H-M   'P 1'
#
loop_
_entity.id
_entity.type
_entity.pdbx_description
1 polymer ?
#
loop_
_entity_poly.entity_id
_entity_poly.type
_entity_poly.pdbx_seq_one_letter_code
_entity_poly.pdbx_strand_id
1 'polypeptide(L)'
;MNLKLIGIATALTLCLAPLAASAHKTWLHPSGTVFSDTGAWMTVDAAVSNDLFYFNHVPLRLDGLQVTAPDGSRVAPQNSATGKYRSVFDLELTQQGTYKLAVVNHGMFAQYQLDGENKRWRGAPAEFKTGIPAAATDVEVSESLGSVETFATVGSPTRSVFKPSGKGIEMVPVTHPNDLYAGETATFQLLLDGKPAAGLEVEIIPGASRYRDQPEEIKAVTGADGNFQVKWPHAGMYWLETTSTDELTSLPEASKRRLSYVATLEVLPQ
;
A
#
# COMPACT_ATOMS: atom_id res chain seq x y z
N MET A 1 22.40 26.47 -64.40
CA MET A 1 22.00 25.16 -64.94
C MET A 1 22.26 24.12 -63.86
N ASN A 2 21.19 23.45 -63.43
CA ASN A 2 21.12 22.16 -62.70
C ASN A 2 21.62 22.13 -61.24
N LEU A 3 20.96 21.48 -60.27
CA LEU A 3 19.65 20.83 -60.17
C LEU A 3 19.31 20.78 -58.66
N LYS A 4 18.01 20.87 -58.32
CA LYS A 4 17.46 20.72 -56.97
C LYS A 4 17.63 19.29 -56.44
N LEU A 5 18.01 19.13 -55.17
CA LEU A 5 17.61 17.95 -54.38
C LEU A 5 16.98 18.43 -53.07
N ILE A 6 15.65 18.27 -53.01
CA ILE A 6 14.84 18.42 -51.80
C ILE A 6 14.89 17.05 -51.10
N GLY A 7 15.64 16.96 -50.01
CA GLY A 7 15.61 15.81 -49.12
C GLY A 7 14.50 15.98 -48.09
N ILE A 8 13.39 15.27 -48.25
CA ILE A 8 12.34 15.17 -47.24
C ILE A 8 12.84 14.21 -46.16
N ALA A 9 13.22 14.75 -45.00
CA ALA A 9 13.52 13.95 -43.82
C ALA A 9 12.20 13.60 -43.12
N THR A 10 11.73 12.37 -43.31
CA THR A 10 10.58 11.83 -42.58
C THR A 10 11.03 11.48 -41.16
N ALA A 11 10.76 12.38 -40.20
CA ALA A 11 10.94 12.10 -38.79
C ALA A 11 9.88 11.10 -38.33
N LEU A 12 10.25 9.82 -38.23
CA LEU A 12 9.41 8.77 -37.66
C LEU A 12 9.37 8.98 -36.14
N THR A 13 8.35 9.67 -35.66
CA THR A 13 8.09 9.82 -34.22
C THR A 13 7.64 8.47 -33.68
N LEU A 14 8.55 7.69 -33.09
CA LEU A 14 8.16 6.55 -32.27
C LEU A 14 7.39 7.11 -31.08
N CYS A 15 6.05 6.99 -31.11
CA CYS A 15 5.23 7.12 -29.92
C CYS A 15 5.65 6.03 -28.93
N LEU A 16 6.55 6.37 -28.02
CA LEU A 16 6.76 5.63 -26.78
C LEU A 16 5.48 5.82 -25.95
N ALA A 17 4.47 4.98 -26.17
CA ALA A 17 3.39 4.84 -25.22
C ALA A 17 4.03 4.46 -23.88
N PRO A 18 3.73 5.16 -22.77
CA PRO A 18 4.23 4.75 -21.47
C PRO A 18 3.72 3.34 -21.23
N LEU A 19 4.64 2.38 -21.11
CA LEU A 19 4.35 1.08 -20.55
C LEU A 19 3.82 1.37 -19.15
N ALA A 20 2.50 1.33 -18.97
CA ALA A 20 1.92 1.34 -17.65
C ALA A 20 2.54 0.17 -16.91
N ALA A 21 3.46 0.46 -15.99
CA ALA A 21 4.09 -0.54 -15.16
C ALA A 21 2.96 -1.18 -14.35
N SER A 22 2.51 -2.36 -14.79
CA SER A 22 1.49 -3.12 -14.08
C SER A 22 2.12 -3.70 -12.83
N ALA A 23 2.24 -2.87 -11.79
CA ALA A 23 2.50 -3.32 -10.45
C ALA A 23 1.20 -3.93 -9.91
N HIS A 24 1.30 -5.15 -9.38
CA HIS A 24 0.21 -5.80 -8.68
C HIS A 24 -0.26 -4.91 -7.50
N LYS A 25 -1.55 -4.61 -7.45
CA LYS A 25 -2.16 -3.76 -6.42
C LYS A 25 -2.61 -4.62 -5.26
N THR A 26 -2.02 -4.40 -4.10
CA THR A 26 -2.41 -5.05 -2.84
C THR A 26 -3.41 -4.18 -2.10
N TRP A 27 -4.45 -4.74 -1.47
CA TRP A 27 -5.47 -3.93 -0.80
C TRP A 27 -6.24 -4.69 0.29
N LEU A 28 -6.81 -3.91 1.20
CA LEU A 28 -7.88 -4.29 2.13
C LEU A 28 -9.13 -3.51 1.73
N HIS A 29 -10.23 -4.18 1.42
CA HIS A 29 -11.47 -3.56 0.98
C HIS A 29 -12.59 -3.85 2.01
N PRO A 30 -12.87 -2.92 2.92
CA PRO A 30 -13.97 -3.06 3.88
C PRO A 30 -15.34 -2.95 3.20
N SER A 31 -16.37 -3.57 3.79
CA SER A 31 -17.76 -3.47 3.34
C SER A 31 -18.41 -2.11 3.62
N GLY A 32 -17.76 -1.29 4.43
CA GLY A 32 -18.11 0.09 4.76
C GLY A 32 -17.09 0.65 5.76
N THR A 33 -16.97 1.97 5.84
CA THR A 33 -15.97 2.59 6.73
C THR A 33 -16.56 3.54 7.78
N VAL A 34 -17.85 3.84 7.72
CA VAL A 34 -18.55 4.69 8.69
C VAL A 34 -19.77 3.93 9.23
N PHE A 35 -19.84 3.79 10.55
CA PHE A 35 -20.88 3.04 11.25
C PHE A 35 -21.49 3.90 12.36
N SER A 36 -22.80 3.79 12.57
CA SER A 36 -23.50 4.58 13.60
C SER A 36 -23.42 3.94 14.98
N ASP A 37 -23.56 2.61 15.05
CA ASP A 37 -23.74 1.88 16.31
C ASP A 37 -22.60 0.90 16.57
N THR A 38 -22.22 0.76 17.84
CA THR A 38 -21.34 -0.33 18.28
C THR A 38 -22.04 -1.67 18.14
N GLY A 39 -21.28 -2.74 17.89
CA GLY A 39 -21.81 -4.07 17.58
C GLY A 39 -22.14 -4.25 16.10
N ALA A 40 -21.94 -3.22 15.27
CA ALA A 40 -21.96 -3.36 13.83
C ALA A 40 -20.87 -4.31 13.35
N TRP A 41 -21.17 -5.06 12.29
CA TRP A 41 -20.23 -5.98 11.66
C TRP A 41 -19.67 -5.36 10.37
N MET A 42 -18.36 -5.49 10.21
CA MET A 42 -17.64 -5.12 9.00
C MET A 42 -16.94 -6.36 8.43
N THR A 43 -17.21 -6.67 7.17
CA THR A 43 -16.46 -7.69 6.42
C THR A 43 -15.36 -7.00 5.63
N VAL A 44 -14.18 -7.62 5.58
CA VAL A 44 -13.02 -7.08 4.85
C VAL A 44 -12.48 -8.14 3.90
N ASP A 45 -12.44 -7.79 2.62
CA ASP A 45 -11.75 -8.57 1.59
C ASP A 45 -10.29 -8.12 1.48
N ALA A 46 -9.38 -9.07 1.30
CA ALA A 46 -7.94 -8.83 1.21
C ALA A 46 -7.33 -9.57 0.01
N ALA A 47 -6.79 -8.82 -0.95
CA ALA A 47 -6.26 -9.40 -2.18
C ALA A 47 -5.10 -8.61 -2.78
N VAL A 48 -4.40 -9.29 -3.68
CA VAL A 48 -3.46 -8.71 -4.63
C VAL A 48 -4.08 -8.89 -6.02
N SER A 49 -4.12 -7.85 -6.84
CA SER A 49 -4.82 -7.88 -8.13
C SER A 49 -4.14 -7.06 -9.22
N ASN A 50 -4.45 -7.40 -10.47
CA ASN A 50 -4.05 -6.58 -11.63
C ASN A 50 -5.04 -5.42 -11.85
N ASP A 51 -6.33 -5.69 -11.64
CA ASP A 51 -7.40 -4.69 -11.69
C ASP A 51 -7.77 -4.31 -10.26
N LEU A 52 -7.90 -3.02 -9.95
CA LEU A 52 -8.14 -2.58 -8.57
C LEU A 52 -9.49 -3.09 -8.05
N PHE A 53 -9.48 -3.62 -6.82
CA PHE A 53 -10.64 -4.22 -6.14
C PHE A 53 -11.31 -5.38 -6.91
N TYR A 54 -10.51 -6.13 -7.67
CA TYR A 54 -10.98 -7.30 -8.42
C TYR A 54 -10.15 -8.54 -8.12
N PHE A 55 -10.79 -9.68 -7.91
CA PHE A 55 -10.11 -10.91 -7.45
C PHE A 55 -9.53 -11.73 -8.61
N ASN A 56 -8.38 -11.32 -9.17
CA ASN A 56 -7.80 -11.96 -10.37
C ASN A 56 -6.31 -12.37 -10.30
N HIS A 57 -5.64 -12.23 -9.16
CA HIS A 57 -4.24 -12.63 -9.04
C HIS A 57 -3.99 -13.60 -7.87
N VAL A 58 -3.84 -13.12 -6.63
CA VAL A 58 -3.62 -13.98 -5.44
C VAL A 58 -4.22 -13.34 -4.18
N PRO A 59 -4.54 -14.12 -3.13
CA PRO A 59 -4.96 -13.55 -1.86
C PRO A 59 -3.81 -12.76 -1.21
N LEU A 60 -4.16 -11.65 -0.55
CA LEU A 60 -3.30 -11.09 0.48
C LEU A 60 -3.39 -12.01 1.70
N ARG A 61 -2.25 -12.50 2.18
CA ARG A 61 -2.17 -13.35 3.37
C ARG A 61 -2.38 -12.49 4.63
N LEU A 62 -3.03 -13.07 5.63
CA LEU A 62 -3.44 -12.36 6.85
C LEU A 62 -2.50 -12.60 8.04
N ASP A 63 -1.37 -13.31 7.86
CA ASP A 63 -0.41 -13.59 8.93
C ASP A 63 0.13 -12.31 9.60
N GLY A 64 0.22 -11.21 8.84
CA GLY A 64 0.63 -9.89 9.31
C GLY A 64 -0.52 -8.96 9.73
N LEU A 65 -1.78 -9.45 9.77
CA LEU A 65 -2.95 -8.63 10.09
C LEU A 65 -2.92 -8.19 11.55
N GLN A 66 -3.09 -6.88 11.74
CA GLN A 66 -3.23 -6.22 13.02
C GLN A 66 -4.47 -5.33 12.96
N VAL A 67 -5.37 -5.51 13.92
CA VAL A 67 -6.54 -4.65 14.08
C VAL A 67 -6.40 -3.95 15.43
N THR A 68 -6.39 -2.63 15.39
CA THR A 68 -6.24 -1.77 16.56
C THR A 68 -7.56 -1.03 16.81
N ALA A 69 -8.12 -1.19 18.01
CA ALA A 69 -9.33 -0.51 18.45
C ALA A 69 -9.06 0.96 18.83
N PRO A 70 -10.12 1.78 19.02
CA PRO A 70 -9.99 3.19 19.39
C PRO A 70 -9.19 3.43 20.69
N ASP A 71 -9.22 2.50 21.64
CA ASP A 71 -8.44 2.56 22.88
C ASP A 71 -6.96 2.10 22.72
N GLY A 72 -6.58 1.61 21.53
CA GLY A 72 -5.25 1.07 21.23
C GLY A 72 -5.10 -0.43 21.50
N SER A 73 -6.14 -1.11 22.00
CA SER A 73 -6.13 -2.56 22.19
C SER A 73 -6.17 -3.31 20.86
N ARG A 74 -5.69 -4.56 20.85
CA ARG A 74 -5.76 -5.43 19.67
C ARG A 74 -7.10 -6.15 19.62
N VAL A 75 -7.68 -6.20 18.43
CA VAL A 75 -8.90 -6.95 18.12
C VAL A 75 -8.54 -8.15 17.25
N ALA A 76 -9.08 -9.32 17.59
CA ALA A 76 -8.91 -10.50 16.75
C ALA A 76 -9.93 -10.48 15.58
N PRO A 77 -9.50 -10.77 14.34
CA PRO A 77 -10.44 -10.99 13.25
C PRO A 77 -11.28 -12.25 13.53
N GLN A 78 -12.53 -12.23 13.07
CA GLN A 78 -13.46 -13.36 13.12
C GLN A 78 -13.66 -13.94 11.73
N ASN A 79 -14.16 -15.18 11.64
CA ASN A 79 -14.53 -15.86 10.39
C ASN A 79 -13.47 -15.79 9.28
N SER A 80 -12.18 -15.81 9.63
CA SER A 80 -11.10 -15.66 8.65
C SER A 80 -11.02 -16.87 7.71
N ALA A 81 -10.97 -16.62 6.41
CA ALA A 81 -10.83 -17.65 5.40
C ALA A 81 -9.94 -17.17 4.24
N THR A 82 -9.14 -18.08 3.67
CA THR A 82 -8.33 -17.79 2.47
C THR A 82 -8.70 -18.75 1.34
N GLY A 83 -9.17 -18.18 0.23
CA GLY A 83 -9.42 -18.89 -1.02
C GLY A 83 -8.28 -18.72 -2.03
N LYS A 84 -8.58 -19.00 -3.31
CA LYS A 84 -7.60 -18.92 -4.41
C LYS A 84 -7.17 -17.49 -4.76
N TYR A 85 -8.06 -16.52 -4.61
CA TYR A 85 -7.84 -15.14 -5.07
C TYR A 85 -8.03 -14.08 -3.98
N ARG A 86 -8.59 -14.44 -2.83
CA ARG A 86 -8.83 -13.51 -1.72
C ARG A 86 -8.76 -14.20 -0.37
N SER A 87 -8.34 -13.43 0.62
CA SER A 87 -8.69 -13.71 2.01
C SER A 87 -9.86 -12.82 2.41
N VAL A 88 -10.65 -13.27 3.37
CA VAL A 88 -11.76 -12.54 3.96
C VAL A 88 -11.75 -12.74 5.47
N PHE A 89 -12.21 -11.74 6.20
CA PHE A 89 -12.46 -11.83 7.63
C PHE A 89 -13.54 -10.82 8.04
N ASP A 90 -14.10 -11.03 9.22
CA ASP A 90 -15.10 -10.16 9.83
C ASP A 90 -14.56 -9.48 11.09
N LEU A 91 -15.10 -8.31 11.40
CA LEU A 91 -14.88 -7.60 12.65
C LEU A 91 -16.21 -7.11 13.22
N GLU A 92 -16.40 -7.37 14.51
CA GLU A 92 -17.44 -6.72 15.30
C GLU A 92 -16.85 -5.45 15.92
N LEU A 93 -17.47 -4.30 15.64
CA LEU A 93 -16.98 -2.99 16.06
C LEU A 93 -17.61 -2.60 17.40
N THR A 94 -17.01 -3.06 18.50
CA THR A 94 -17.59 -2.97 19.85
C THR A 94 -17.33 -1.65 20.60
N GLN A 95 -16.52 -0.74 20.03
CA GLN A 95 -16.13 0.53 20.65
C GLN A 95 -16.45 1.70 19.72
N GLN A 96 -16.79 2.86 20.30
CA GLN A 96 -16.86 4.10 19.54
C GLN A 96 -15.47 4.64 19.22
N GLY A 97 -15.31 5.22 18.03
CA GLY A 97 -14.06 5.76 17.53
C GLY A 97 -13.52 5.05 16.30
N THR A 98 -12.28 5.38 15.98
CA THR A 98 -11.60 4.90 14.77
C THR A 98 -10.80 3.63 15.05
N TYR A 99 -11.05 2.60 14.25
CA TYR A 99 -10.27 1.39 14.14
C TYR A 99 -9.24 1.53 13.01
N LYS A 100 -8.04 1.00 13.24
CA LYS A 100 -7.01 0.85 12.20
C LYS A 100 -6.80 -0.63 11.91
N LEU A 101 -6.91 -1.01 10.65
CA LEU A 101 -6.62 -2.35 10.17
C LEU A 101 -5.36 -2.26 9.31
N ALA A 102 -4.36 -3.09 9.59
CA ALA A 102 -3.11 -3.09 8.86
C ALA A 102 -2.60 -4.52 8.65
N VAL A 103 -2.31 -4.90 7.41
CA VAL A 103 -1.44 -6.06 7.14
C VAL A 103 -0.02 -5.55 7.01
N VAL A 104 0.80 -5.83 8.01
CA VAL A 104 2.20 -5.40 8.04
C VAL A 104 3.10 -6.52 7.55
N ASN A 105 3.94 -6.22 6.57
CA ASN A 105 4.92 -7.14 6.02
C ASN A 105 6.32 -6.62 6.35
N HIS A 106 7.11 -7.43 7.06
CA HIS A 106 8.52 -7.18 7.30
C HIS A 106 9.29 -8.47 7.04
N GLY A 107 10.20 -8.45 6.08
CA GLY A 107 10.91 -9.66 5.70
C GLY A 107 12.21 -9.39 4.96
N MET A 108 13.08 -10.37 5.04
CA MET A 108 14.34 -10.44 4.32
C MET A 108 14.20 -11.37 3.14
N PHE A 109 14.85 -11.03 2.04
CA PHE A 109 14.86 -11.78 0.79
C PHE A 109 16.30 -11.95 0.36
N ALA A 110 16.69 -13.19 0.08
CA ALA A 110 18.00 -13.49 -0.43
C ALA A 110 17.92 -14.33 -1.71
N GLN A 111 18.84 -14.05 -2.63
CA GLN A 111 19.19 -14.96 -3.72
C GLN A 111 20.65 -15.34 -3.57
N TYR A 112 20.98 -16.60 -3.85
CA TYR A 112 22.33 -17.13 -3.69
C TYR A 112 22.54 -18.35 -4.58
N GLN A 113 23.80 -18.71 -4.82
CA GLN A 113 24.18 -19.98 -5.44
C GLN A 113 24.50 -21.04 -4.39
N LEU A 114 24.04 -22.26 -4.61
CA LEU A 114 24.42 -23.43 -3.82
C LEU A 114 24.53 -24.64 -4.77
N ASP A 115 25.67 -25.34 -4.72
CA ASP A 115 25.95 -26.49 -5.59
C ASP A 115 25.75 -26.19 -7.10
N GLY A 116 26.04 -24.95 -7.52
CA GLY A 116 25.86 -24.47 -8.89
C GLY A 116 24.42 -24.13 -9.29
N GLU A 117 23.46 -24.16 -8.36
CA GLU A 117 22.07 -23.79 -8.59
C GLU A 117 21.71 -22.46 -7.91
N ASN A 118 20.91 -21.64 -8.61
CA ASN A 118 20.31 -20.45 -8.02
C ASN A 118 19.18 -20.84 -7.05
N LYS A 119 19.31 -20.41 -5.80
CA LYS A 119 18.33 -20.58 -4.73
C LYS A 119 17.82 -19.23 -4.26
N ARG A 120 16.64 -19.27 -3.65
CA ARG A 120 16.02 -18.10 -3.01
C ARG A 120 15.64 -18.45 -1.58
N TRP A 121 15.73 -17.47 -0.71
CA TRP A 121 15.25 -17.57 0.65
C TRP A 121 14.43 -16.33 1.00
N ARG A 122 13.39 -16.54 1.81
CA ARG A 122 12.55 -15.47 2.36
C ARG A 122 12.21 -15.85 3.79
N GLY A 123 12.32 -14.90 4.70
CA GLY A 123 11.96 -15.10 6.11
C GLY A 123 12.01 -13.81 6.90
N ALA A 124 11.77 -13.91 8.21
CA ALA A 124 11.92 -12.77 9.11
C ALA A 124 13.42 -12.41 9.29
N PRO A 125 13.78 -11.16 9.62
CA PRO A 125 15.17 -10.81 9.91
C PRO A 125 15.83 -11.71 10.97
N ALA A 126 15.07 -12.12 11.99
CA ALA A 126 15.56 -13.02 13.04
C ALA A 126 15.97 -14.41 12.53
N GLU A 127 15.42 -14.86 11.40
CA GLU A 127 15.66 -16.20 10.83
C GLU A 127 16.82 -16.20 9.83
N PHE A 128 17.29 -15.02 9.41
CA PHE A 128 18.25 -14.85 8.32
C PHE A 128 19.55 -15.62 8.56
N LYS A 129 20.13 -15.50 9.77
CA LYS A 129 21.43 -16.11 10.11
C LYS A 129 21.46 -17.63 9.95
N THR A 130 20.32 -18.30 10.09
CA THR A 130 20.18 -19.76 9.94
C THR A 130 19.52 -20.15 8.63
N GLY A 131 18.99 -19.20 7.87
CA GLY A 131 18.19 -19.42 6.67
C GLY A 131 19.00 -19.66 5.40
N ILE A 132 20.26 -19.20 5.37
CA ILE A 132 21.16 -19.36 4.23
C ILE A 132 22.27 -20.36 4.58
N PRO A 133 22.47 -21.43 3.79
CA PRO A 133 23.56 -22.38 4.01
C PRO A 133 24.93 -21.72 3.95
N ALA A 134 25.85 -22.13 4.84
CA ALA A 134 27.20 -21.55 4.89
C ALA A 134 28.04 -21.76 3.62
N ALA A 135 27.71 -22.79 2.82
CA ALA A 135 28.34 -23.06 1.53
C ALA A 135 27.77 -22.19 0.38
N ALA A 136 26.77 -21.35 0.65
CA ALA A 136 26.20 -20.47 -0.34
C ALA A 136 27.20 -19.41 -0.79
N THR A 137 27.22 -19.13 -2.09
CA THR A 137 28.02 -18.06 -2.71
C THR A 137 27.11 -17.06 -3.42
N ASP A 138 27.66 -15.92 -3.85
CA ASP A 138 26.93 -14.86 -4.55
C ASP A 138 25.64 -14.44 -3.85
N VAL A 139 25.72 -14.29 -2.52
CA VAL A 139 24.57 -13.98 -1.68
C VAL A 139 24.22 -12.50 -1.83
N GLU A 140 23.06 -12.24 -2.43
CA GLU A 140 22.47 -10.91 -2.51
C GLU A 140 21.23 -10.85 -1.62
N VAL A 141 21.19 -9.86 -0.73
CA VAL A 141 20.14 -9.75 0.28
C VAL A 141 19.49 -8.38 0.19
N SER A 142 18.16 -8.37 0.32
CA SER A 142 17.37 -7.16 0.47
C SER A 142 16.35 -7.32 1.59
N GLU A 143 15.95 -6.20 2.16
CA GLU A 143 14.89 -6.11 3.14
C GLU A 143 13.65 -5.50 2.50
N SER A 144 12.47 -5.91 2.94
CA SER A 144 11.21 -5.24 2.61
C SER A 144 10.42 -4.96 3.88
N LEU A 145 9.90 -3.75 3.99
CA LEU A 145 9.02 -3.32 5.06
C LEU A 145 7.86 -2.52 4.47
N GLY A 146 6.63 -2.90 4.77
CA GLY A 146 5.48 -2.11 4.35
C GLY A 146 4.17 -2.52 5.00
N SER A 147 3.15 -1.68 4.81
CA SER A 147 1.81 -1.91 5.32
C SER A 147 0.74 -1.73 4.25
N VAL A 148 -0.36 -2.46 4.42
CA VAL A 148 -1.61 -2.31 3.67
C VAL A 148 -2.69 -2.00 4.68
N GLU A 149 -3.26 -0.81 4.60
CA GLU A 149 -4.10 -0.24 5.65
C GLU A 149 -5.51 0.11 5.16
N THR A 150 -6.47 0.03 6.07
CA THR A 150 -7.78 0.66 5.94
C THR A 150 -8.30 1.04 7.32
N PHE A 151 -9.34 1.87 7.36
CA PHE A 151 -9.84 2.51 8.57
C PHE A 151 -11.35 2.45 8.61
N ALA A 152 -11.91 2.30 9.82
CA ALA A 152 -13.35 2.36 10.03
C ALA A 152 -13.65 3.16 11.30
N THR A 153 -14.71 3.96 11.27
CA THR A 153 -15.16 4.74 12.42
C THR A 153 -16.55 4.32 12.86
N VAL A 154 -16.74 4.10 14.16
CA VAL A 154 -18.06 4.02 14.79
C VAL A 154 -18.35 5.33 15.52
N GLY A 155 -19.42 6.03 15.15
CA GLY A 155 -19.76 7.31 15.76
C GLY A 155 -18.75 8.41 15.42
N SER A 156 -18.19 9.07 16.44
CA SER A 156 -17.23 10.17 16.23
C SER A 156 -15.79 9.67 16.00
N PRO A 157 -15.04 10.24 15.04
CA PRO A 157 -13.68 9.81 14.76
C PRO A 157 -12.71 10.11 15.91
N THR A 158 -11.80 9.18 16.17
CA THR A 158 -10.69 9.34 17.13
C THR A 158 -9.35 9.29 16.42
N ARG A 159 -8.29 9.80 17.08
CA ARG A 159 -6.94 9.89 16.47
C ARG A 159 -5.87 9.02 17.11
N SER A 160 -6.19 8.34 18.21
CA SER A 160 -5.27 7.49 18.99
C SER A 160 -4.53 6.45 18.14
N VAL A 161 -5.22 5.85 17.17
CA VAL A 161 -4.67 4.80 16.29
C VAL A 161 -3.64 5.31 15.27
N PHE A 162 -3.49 6.64 15.11
CA PHE A 162 -2.52 7.25 14.19
C PHE A 162 -1.19 7.62 14.85
N LYS A 163 -0.98 7.21 16.11
CA LYS A 163 0.34 7.35 16.73
C LYS A 163 1.35 6.48 15.96
N PRO A 164 2.40 7.07 15.34
CA PRO A 164 3.34 6.32 14.54
C PRO A 164 4.19 5.37 15.40
N SER A 165 4.53 4.22 14.84
CA SER A 165 5.47 3.25 15.38
C SER A 165 6.93 3.67 15.19
N GLY A 166 7.20 4.59 14.25
CA GLY A 166 8.53 5.05 13.88
C GLY A 166 9.26 4.08 12.94
N LYS A 167 8.54 3.23 12.20
CA LYS A 167 9.13 2.20 11.34
C LYS A 167 8.52 2.23 9.94
N GLY A 168 9.39 2.34 8.93
CA GLY A 168 8.99 2.36 7.53
C GLY A 168 8.16 3.59 7.18
N ILE A 169 7.32 3.48 6.15
CA ILE A 169 6.43 4.55 5.74
C ILE A 169 5.13 4.47 6.55
N GLU A 170 4.73 5.58 7.17
CA GLU A 170 3.51 5.67 7.98
C GLU A 170 2.71 6.92 7.62
N MET A 171 1.39 6.79 7.49
CA MET A 171 0.50 7.93 7.30
C MET A 171 0.03 8.49 8.64
N VAL A 172 0.19 9.80 8.82
CA VAL A 172 -0.43 10.57 9.90
C VAL A 172 -1.45 11.53 9.26
N PRO A 173 -2.75 11.24 9.34
CA PRO A 173 -3.77 12.03 8.66
C PRO A 173 -3.96 13.41 9.29
N VAL A 174 -3.89 14.48 8.48
CA VAL A 174 -4.36 15.81 8.89
C VAL A 174 -5.89 15.84 8.77
N THR A 175 -6.43 15.45 7.63
CA THR A 175 -7.85 15.13 7.41
C THR A 175 -8.10 13.67 7.78
N HIS A 176 -9.15 13.38 8.56
CA HIS A 176 -9.42 12.02 9.03
C HIS A 176 -9.79 11.09 7.84
N PRO A 177 -9.26 9.86 7.77
CA PRO A 177 -9.45 8.99 6.60
C PRO A 177 -10.88 8.47 6.37
N ASN A 178 -11.76 8.59 7.38
CA ASN A 178 -13.20 8.32 7.27
C ASN A 178 -14.06 9.60 7.31
N ASP A 179 -13.46 10.74 6.99
CA ASP A 179 -14.12 12.05 6.90
C ASP A 179 -13.70 12.72 5.57
N LEU A 180 -13.96 12.01 4.47
CA LEU A 180 -13.58 12.41 3.12
C LEU A 180 -14.83 12.55 2.27
N TYR A 181 -15.01 13.72 1.63
CA TYR A 181 -16.16 13.98 0.78
C TYR A 181 -15.75 14.40 -0.64
N ALA A 182 -16.58 14.01 -1.60
CA ALA A 182 -16.42 14.43 -2.99
C ALA A 182 -16.45 15.96 -3.11
N GLY A 183 -15.56 16.50 -3.94
CA GLY A 183 -15.38 17.93 -4.15
C GLY A 183 -14.46 18.61 -3.14
N GLU A 184 -14.18 17.98 -2.00
CA GLU A 184 -13.33 18.53 -0.95
C GLU A 184 -11.86 18.15 -1.10
N THR A 185 -10.98 18.93 -0.45
CA THR A 185 -9.55 18.64 -0.37
C THR A 185 -9.21 18.04 0.98
N ALA A 186 -8.59 16.87 0.98
CA ALA A 186 -8.00 16.26 2.17
C ALA A 186 -6.49 16.48 2.19
N THR A 187 -5.92 16.56 3.40
CA THR A 187 -4.48 16.63 3.64
C THR A 187 -4.01 15.42 4.45
N PHE A 188 -2.89 14.83 4.06
CA PHE A 188 -2.25 13.74 4.79
C PHE A 188 -0.75 14.01 4.91
N GLN A 189 -0.14 13.47 5.96
CA GLN A 189 1.30 13.47 6.15
C GLN A 189 1.83 12.04 5.99
N LEU A 190 2.94 11.88 5.27
CA LEU A 190 3.72 10.64 5.28
C LEU A 190 5.01 10.85 6.07
N LEU A 191 5.29 9.88 6.94
CA LEU A 191 6.53 9.78 7.67
C LEU A 191 7.35 8.61 7.12
N LEU A 192 8.68 8.72 7.19
CA LEU A 192 9.63 7.63 7.00
C LEU A 192 10.43 7.49 8.29
N ASP A 193 10.33 6.32 8.93
CA ASP A 193 10.96 6.01 10.22
C ASP A 193 10.69 7.12 11.27
N GLY A 194 9.43 7.56 11.34
CA GLY A 194 8.95 8.57 12.28
C GLY A 194 9.31 10.02 11.96
N LYS A 195 9.95 10.29 10.81
CA LYS A 195 10.30 11.66 10.36
C LYS A 195 9.50 12.05 9.13
N PRO A 196 9.14 13.33 8.95
CA PRO A 196 8.53 13.80 7.70
C PRO A 196 9.28 13.33 6.45
N ALA A 197 8.58 12.68 5.53
CA ALA A 197 9.16 12.12 4.31
C ALA A 197 8.84 13.00 3.11
N ALA A 198 9.79 13.84 2.69
CA ALA A 198 9.66 14.70 1.53
C ALA A 198 9.96 13.96 0.21
N GLY A 199 9.32 14.36 -0.88
CA GLY A 199 9.59 13.85 -2.22
C GLY A 199 9.08 12.43 -2.49
N LEU A 200 8.21 11.88 -1.64
CA LEU A 200 7.53 10.62 -1.92
C LEU A 200 6.48 10.86 -3.00
N GLU A 201 6.55 10.07 -4.08
CA GLU A 201 5.49 10.01 -5.08
C GLU A 201 4.33 9.17 -4.53
N VAL A 202 3.12 9.73 -4.61
CA VAL A 202 1.88 9.10 -4.15
C VAL A 202 0.97 8.89 -5.37
N GLU A 203 0.68 7.64 -5.67
CA GLU A 203 -0.29 7.20 -6.68
C GLU A 203 -1.63 6.94 -5.98
N ILE A 204 -2.71 7.52 -6.50
CA ILE A 204 -4.06 7.34 -5.98
C ILE A 204 -4.97 6.98 -7.14
N ILE A 205 -5.70 5.88 -7.02
CA ILE A 205 -6.59 5.39 -8.08
C ILE A 205 -8.00 5.15 -7.51
N PRO A 206 -9.05 5.71 -8.12
CA PRO A 206 -10.42 5.35 -7.78
C PRO A 206 -10.68 3.87 -8.12
N GLY A 207 -11.48 3.22 -7.28
CA GLY A 207 -11.97 1.87 -7.50
C GLY A 207 -12.75 1.71 -8.80
N ALA A 208 -13.15 0.48 -9.13
CA ALA A 208 -13.86 0.17 -10.37
C ALA A 208 -13.08 0.54 -11.65
N SER A 209 -11.74 0.59 -11.59
CA SER A 209 -10.87 0.93 -12.73
C SER A 209 -11.08 0.04 -13.95
N ARG A 210 -11.52 -1.22 -13.74
CA ARG A 210 -11.87 -2.18 -14.79
C ARG A 210 -12.96 -1.69 -15.75
N TYR A 211 -13.82 -0.77 -15.32
CA TYR A 211 -14.95 -0.27 -16.11
C TYR A 211 -14.69 1.12 -16.73
N ARG A 212 -13.45 1.60 -16.70
CA ARG A 212 -13.05 2.88 -17.31
C ARG A 212 -11.98 2.66 -18.37
N ASP A 213 -12.00 3.52 -19.38
CA ASP A 213 -10.96 3.53 -20.43
C ASP A 213 -9.59 3.95 -19.88
N GLN A 214 -9.57 4.72 -18.77
CA GLN A 214 -8.35 5.12 -18.06
C GLN A 214 -8.52 4.94 -16.55
N PRO A 215 -7.44 4.69 -15.79
CA PRO A 215 -7.51 4.49 -14.34
C PRO A 215 -8.02 5.70 -13.55
N GLU A 216 -7.96 6.91 -14.14
CA GLU A 216 -8.21 8.20 -13.46
C GLU A 216 -7.27 8.41 -12.28
N GLU A 217 -5.99 8.08 -12.49
CA GLU A 217 -4.93 8.22 -11.50
C GLU A 217 -4.74 9.69 -11.08
N ILE A 218 -4.69 9.91 -9.77
CA ILE A 218 -4.28 11.16 -9.14
C ILE A 218 -2.86 10.97 -8.63
N LYS A 219 -1.96 11.90 -9.00
CA LYS A 219 -0.58 11.91 -8.53
C LYS A 219 -0.36 13.07 -7.56
N ALA A 220 0.31 12.80 -6.45
CA ALA A 220 0.78 13.81 -5.53
C ALA A 220 2.25 13.55 -5.15
N VAL A 221 2.92 14.57 -4.65
CA VAL A 221 4.29 14.46 -4.11
C VAL A 221 4.30 15.11 -2.74
N THR A 222 4.92 14.47 -1.77
CA THR A 222 5.03 15.02 -0.42
C THR A 222 5.98 16.23 -0.36
N GLY A 223 5.55 17.27 0.34
CA GLY A 223 6.36 18.46 0.61
C GLY A 223 7.44 18.22 1.66
N ALA A 224 8.18 19.28 2.02
CA ALA A 224 9.28 19.22 2.99
C ALA A 224 8.85 18.76 4.40
N ASP A 225 7.58 18.98 4.74
CA ASP A 225 6.93 18.55 5.97
C ASP A 225 6.25 17.18 5.85
N GLY A 226 6.47 16.46 4.74
CA GLY A 226 5.85 15.17 4.46
C GLY A 226 4.37 15.26 4.05
N ASN A 227 3.80 16.46 3.94
CA ASN A 227 2.39 16.63 3.60
C ASN A 227 2.13 16.55 2.10
N PHE A 228 0.97 16.01 1.75
CA PHE A 228 0.40 16.10 0.41
C PHE A 228 -1.11 16.35 0.50
N GLN A 229 -1.68 16.91 -0.57
CA GLN A 229 -3.10 17.23 -0.66
C GLN A 229 -3.75 16.48 -1.82
N VAL A 230 -5.00 16.08 -1.62
CA VAL A 230 -5.81 15.37 -2.61
C VAL A 230 -7.17 16.03 -2.66
N LYS A 231 -7.57 16.51 -3.85
CA LYS A 231 -8.95 16.91 -4.11
C LYS A 231 -9.71 15.71 -4.64
N TRP A 232 -10.77 15.30 -3.94
CA TRP A 232 -11.53 14.11 -4.33
C TRP A 232 -12.54 14.44 -5.42
N PRO A 233 -12.42 13.89 -6.65
CA PRO A 233 -13.32 14.27 -7.73
C PRO A 233 -14.72 13.72 -7.53
N HIS A 234 -14.85 12.47 -7.07
CA HIS A 234 -16.10 11.75 -6.92
C HIS A 234 -16.11 10.86 -5.68
N ALA A 235 -17.30 10.48 -5.22
CA ALA A 235 -17.45 9.50 -4.15
C ALA A 235 -17.03 8.09 -4.62
N GLY A 236 -16.57 7.26 -3.69
CA GLY A 236 -16.16 5.88 -3.94
C GLY A 236 -14.95 5.46 -3.13
N MET A 237 -14.56 4.20 -3.29
CA MET A 237 -13.34 3.67 -2.69
C MET A 237 -12.12 4.08 -3.53
N TYR A 238 -11.05 4.52 -2.87
CA TYR A 238 -9.78 4.89 -3.49
C TYR A 238 -8.67 4.04 -2.91
N TRP A 239 -7.74 3.65 -3.77
CA TRP A 239 -6.49 3.00 -3.39
C TRP A 239 -5.36 4.00 -3.51
N LEU A 240 -4.52 4.07 -2.49
CA LEU A 240 -3.34 4.91 -2.42
C LEU A 240 -2.11 4.04 -2.24
N GLU A 241 -1.05 4.30 -2.98
CA GLU A 241 0.26 3.69 -2.78
C GLU A 241 1.37 4.73 -2.84
N THR A 242 2.40 4.49 -2.05
CA THR A 242 3.71 5.10 -2.21
C THR A 242 4.77 4.06 -1.89
N THR A 243 5.91 4.17 -2.57
CA THR A 243 7.06 3.31 -2.33
C THR A 243 8.33 4.13 -2.20
N SER A 244 9.30 3.58 -1.48
CA SER A 244 10.63 4.17 -1.40
C SER A 244 11.66 3.05 -1.35
N THR A 245 12.93 3.42 -1.53
CA THR A 245 14.03 2.53 -1.25
C THR A 245 15.23 3.29 -0.73
N ASP A 246 15.86 2.73 0.29
CA ASP A 246 17.10 3.21 0.87
C ASP A 246 18.05 2.05 1.22
N GLU A 247 19.13 2.37 1.93
CA GLU A 247 20.14 1.44 2.43
C GLU A 247 20.05 1.29 3.97
N LEU A 248 18.96 1.75 4.60
CA LEU A 248 18.78 1.74 6.05
C LEU A 248 18.23 0.39 6.54
N THR A 249 19.01 -0.66 6.32
CA THR A 249 18.61 -2.03 6.60
C THR A 249 18.76 -2.41 8.09
N SER A 250 17.93 -3.34 8.55
CA SER A 250 18.00 -3.87 9.94
C SER A 250 19.17 -4.85 10.15
N LEU A 251 19.74 -5.37 9.07
CA LEU A 251 20.86 -6.30 9.06
C LEU A 251 21.91 -5.84 8.05
N PRO A 252 23.21 -5.84 8.41
CA PRO A 252 24.28 -5.37 7.53
C PRO A 252 24.45 -6.22 6.26
N GLU A 253 23.95 -7.45 6.26
CA GLU A 253 23.99 -8.33 5.09
C GLU A 253 23.04 -7.87 3.97
N ALA A 254 21.98 -7.11 4.30
CA ALA A 254 21.13 -6.49 3.28
C ALA A 254 21.71 -5.15 2.81
N SER A 255 21.84 -5.03 1.49
CA SER A 255 22.34 -3.82 0.84
C SER A 255 21.25 -2.81 0.48
N LYS A 256 19.98 -3.20 0.60
CA LYS A 256 18.83 -2.38 0.16
C LYS A 256 17.58 -2.72 0.94
N ARG A 257 16.82 -1.70 1.34
CA ARG A 257 15.51 -1.82 2.00
C ARG A 257 14.41 -1.21 1.13
N ARG A 258 13.49 -2.04 0.65
CA ARG A 258 12.29 -1.61 -0.08
C ARG A 258 11.19 -1.28 0.92
N LEU A 259 10.55 -0.14 0.69
CA LEU A 259 9.50 0.39 1.55
C LEU A 259 8.21 0.56 0.75
N SER A 260 7.08 0.20 1.33
CA SER A 260 5.77 0.46 0.73
C SER A 260 4.74 0.84 1.78
N TYR A 261 3.84 1.74 1.41
CA TYR A 261 2.65 2.04 2.18
C TYR A 261 1.47 2.06 1.24
N VAL A 262 0.43 1.32 1.60
CA VAL A 262 -0.82 1.25 0.86
C VAL A 262 -1.96 1.58 1.80
N ALA A 263 -2.92 2.39 1.34
CA ALA A 263 -4.18 2.62 2.02
C ALA A 263 -5.38 2.43 1.09
N THR A 264 -6.47 1.90 1.62
CA THR A 264 -7.79 1.96 0.98
C THR A 264 -8.70 2.88 1.79
N LEU A 265 -9.20 3.93 1.12
CA LEU A 265 -9.95 5.04 1.69
C LEU A 265 -11.33 5.14 1.04
N GLU A 266 -12.37 5.46 1.81
CA GLU A 266 -13.70 5.73 1.28
C GLU A 266 -13.95 7.23 1.22
N VAL A 267 -14.40 7.73 0.06
CA VAL A 267 -14.88 9.09 -0.12
C VAL A 267 -16.40 9.06 -0.26
N LEU A 268 -17.10 9.80 0.59
CA LEU A 268 -18.55 9.88 0.61
C LEU A 268 -19.09 10.99 -0.33
N PRO A 269 -20.33 10.87 -0.81
CA PRO A 269 -21.02 12.00 -1.44
C PRO A 269 -21.34 13.08 -0.40
N GLN A 270 -21.49 14.32 -0.85
CA GLN A 270 -22.04 15.42 -0.04
C GLN A 270 -23.52 15.21 0.28
#